data_AF-A0A960KVH2-F1
#
_entry.id   AF-A0A960KVH2-F1
#
_cell.length_a   1.000
_cell.length_b   1.000
_cell.length_c   1.000
_cell.angle_alpha   90.00
_cell.angle_beta   90.00
_cell.angle_gamma   90.00
#
_symmetry.space_group_name_H-M   'P 1'
#
loop_
_entity.id
_entity.type
_entity.pdbx_description
1 polymer ?
#
loop_
_entity_poly.entity_id
_entity_poly.type
_entity_poly.pdbx_seq_one_letter_code
_entity_poly.pdbx_strand_id
1 'polypeptide(L)' 'MTDYLGSLSYQPHCERTQMTRQGRFVTTVEKCSRTVEGQERAQCSVAVYEFRGDKILNVWYYDAEACDPP' A
#
# COMPACT_ATOMS: atom_id res chain seq x y z
N MET A 1 -17.55 -12.90 -12.93
CA MET A 1 -16.32 -12.70 -12.15
C MET A 1 -16.05 -11.21 -12.19
N THR A 2 -16.47 -10.50 -11.15
CA THR A 2 -16.29 -9.05 -11.04
C THR A 2 -14.81 -8.78 -10.83
N ASP A 3 -14.22 -7.98 -11.70
CA ASP A 3 -12.83 -7.55 -11.56
C ASP A 3 -12.71 -6.77 -10.24
N TYR A 4 -12.07 -7.39 -9.23
CA TYR A 4 -11.89 -6.80 -7.90
C TYR A 4 -11.14 -5.45 -7.97
N LEU A 5 -10.40 -5.22 -9.05
CA LEU A 5 -9.62 -4.02 -9.29
C LEU A 5 -10.33 -2.97 -10.16
N GLY A 6 -11.47 -3.32 -10.77
CA GLY A 6 -12.11 -2.54 -11.84
C GLY A 6 -13.27 -1.63 -11.44
N SER A 7 -13.70 -1.61 -10.17
CA SER A 7 -14.95 -0.92 -9.77
C SER A 7 -14.78 0.44 -9.09
N LEU A 8 -13.55 0.96 -8.94
CA LEU A 8 -13.33 2.26 -8.31
C LEU A 8 -13.18 3.35 -9.39
N SER A 9 -14.28 4.04 -9.67
CA SER A 9 -14.30 5.30 -10.45
C SER A 9 -13.51 6.46 -9.79
N TYR A 10 -12.82 6.19 -8.69
CA TYR A 10 -12.01 7.13 -7.93
C TYR A 10 -10.72 6.42 -7.53
N GLN A 11 -9.63 6.70 -8.24
CA GLN A 11 -8.31 6.16 -7.93
C GLN A 11 -7.66 7.04 -6.85
N PRO A 12 -7.43 6.54 -5.63
CA PRO A 12 -6.63 7.26 -4.64
C PRO A 12 -5.21 7.47 -5.18
N HIS A 13 -4.59 8.60 -4.86
CA HIS A 13 -3.18 8.81 -5.14
C HIS A 13 -2.36 8.03 -4.12
N CYS A 14 -1.69 6.97 -4.57
CA CYS A 14 -0.88 6.12 -3.71
C CYS A 14 0.61 6.31 -3.99
N GLU A 15 1.39 6.49 -2.92
CA GLU A 15 2.84 6.59 -2.98
C GLU A 15 3.49 5.67 -1.94
N ARG A 16 4.63 5.09 -2.30
CA ARG A 16 5.45 4.34 -1.35
C ARG A 16 6.33 5.31 -0.58
N THR A 17 6.00 5.53 0.70
CA THR A 17 6.71 6.48 1.56
C THR A 17 8.01 5.89 2.11
N GLN A 18 8.07 4.57 2.30
CA GLN A 18 9.26 3.89 2.80
C GLN A 18 9.45 2.52 2.17
N MET A 19 10.71 2.13 1.97
CA MET A 19 11.11 0.78 1.61
C MET A 19 12.42 0.42 2.31
N THR A 20 12.38 -0.64 3.10
CA THR A 20 13.55 -1.15 3.83
C THR A 20 13.79 -2.61 3.45
N ARG A 21 15.05 -2.97 3.17
CA ARG A 21 15.45 -4.35 2.88
C ARG A 21 16.32 -4.90 3.99
N GLN A 22 15.99 -6.08 4.50
CA GLN A 22 16.76 -6.83 5.50
C GLN A 22 16.87 -8.29 5.07
N GLY A 23 18.04 -8.68 4.57
CA GLY A 23 18.26 -10.02 4.01
C GLY A 23 17.30 -10.33 2.87
N ARG A 24 16.47 -11.37 3.06
CA ARG A 24 15.43 -11.78 2.09
C ARG A 24 14.14 -10.98 2.20
N PHE A 25 13.99 -10.14 3.23
CA PHE A 25 12.74 -9.43 3.49
C PHE A 25 12.81 -7.99 2.98
N VAL A 26 11.72 -7.53 2.39
CA VAL A 26 11.49 -6.13 2.02
C VAL A 26 10.21 -5.68 2.72
N THR A 27 10.30 -4.61 3.50
CA THR A 27 9.14 -3.98 4.13
C THR A 27 8.85 -2.66 3.41
N THR A 28 7.61 -2.44 3.04
CA THR A 28 7.15 -1.20 2.41
C THR A 28 6.08 -0.55 3.26
N VAL A 29 6.10 0.78 3.29
CA VAL A 29 4.98 1.60 3.75
C VAL A 29 4.44 2.33 2.54
N GLU A 30 3.14 2.23 2.31
CA GLU A 30 2.43 2.93 1.24
C GLU A 30 1.37 3.84 1.85
N LYS A 31 1.24 5.05 1.31
CA LYS A 31 0.23 6.03 1.68
C LYS A 31 -0.66 6.26 0.47
N CYS A 32 -1.97 6.10 0.65
CA CYS A 32 -2.98 6.41 -0.34
C CYS A 32 -3.83 7.58 0.17
N SER A 33 -3.82 8.71 -0.55
CA SER A 33 -4.66 9.86 -0.25
C SER A 33 -5.79 10.05 -1.24
N ARG A 34 -6.87 10.65 -0.75
CA ARG A 34 -8.01 11.08 -1.56
C ARG A 34 -8.71 12.28 -0.93
N THR A 35 -9.30 13.12 -1.76
CA THR A 35 -10.20 14.17 -1.31
C THR A 35 -11.63 13.64 -1.26
N VAL A 36 -12.27 13.72 -0.09
CA VAL A 36 -13.67 13.37 0.13
C VAL A 36 -14.35 14.59 0.73
N GLU A 37 -15.36 15.13 0.05
CA GLU A 37 -16.12 16.30 0.53
C GLU A 37 -15.22 17.51 0.85
N GLY A 38 -14.15 17.71 0.07
CA GLY A 38 -13.18 18.79 0.27
C GLY A 38 -12.16 18.55 1.38
N GLN A 39 -12.24 17.42 2.10
CA GLN A 39 -11.26 17.02 3.09
C GLN A 39 -10.31 15.97 2.51
N GLU A 40 -9.01 16.19 2.68
CA GLU A 40 -8.03 15.17 2.38
C GLU A 40 -8.06 14.07 3.45
N ARG A 41 -8.14 12.82 3.00
CA ARG A 41 -8.03 11.64 3.84
C ARG A 41 -6.90 10.78 3.32
N ALA A 42 -6.09 10.25 4.23
CA ALA A 42 -5.01 9.33 3.90
C ALA A 42 -5.15 8.03 4.68
N GLN A 43 -4.76 6.93 4.02
CA GLN A 43 -4.57 5.64 4.66
C GLN A 43 -3.16 5.15 4.37
N CYS A 44 -2.56 4.51 5.37
CA CYS A 44 -1.23 3.94 5.28
C CYS A 44 -1.29 2.44 5.50
N SER A 45 -0.63 1.68 4.65
CA SER A 45 -0.53 0.23 4.77
C SER A 45 0.92 -0.21 4.84
N VAL A 46 1.12 -1.36 5.48
CA VAL A 46 2.42 -2.02 5.55
C VAL A 46 2.32 -3.32 4.78
N ALA A 47 3.33 -3.58 3.96
CA ALA A 47 3.52 -4.89 3.34
C ALA A 47 4.94 -5.40 3.60
N VAL A 48 5.04 -6.70 3.83
CA VAL A 48 6.32 -7.41 3.95
C VAL A 48 6.38 -8.46 2.85
N TYR A 49 7.48 -8.46 2.11
CA TYR A 49 7.74 -9.40 1.03
C TYR A 49 8.97 -10.22 1.40
N GLU A 50 8.89 -11.55 1.32
CA GLU A 50 10.08 -12.39 1.31
C GLU A 50 10.46 -12.73 -0.12
N PHE A 51 11.73 -12.58 -0.47
CA PHE A 51 12.28 -12.91 -1.77
C PHE A 51 13.14 -14.17 -1.74
N ARG A 52 13.04 -14.98 -2.80
CA ARG A 52 14.01 -16.02 -3.12
C ARG A 52 14.52 -15.77 -4.54
N GLY A 53 15.73 -15.21 -4.64
CA GLY A 53 16.23 -14.67 -5.91
C GLY A 53 15.45 -13.43 -6.32
N ASP A 54 14.94 -13.43 -7.55
CA ASP A 54 14.13 -12.37 -8.15
C ASP A 54 12.61 -12.57 -7.95
N LYS A 55 12.20 -13.65 -7.28
CA LYS A 55 10.79 -13.99 -7.06
C LYS A 55 10.33 -13.67 -5.64
N ILE A 56 9.12 -13.12 -5.54
CA ILE A 56 8.39 -13.03 -4.28
C ILE A 56 7.97 -14.45 -3.88
N LEU A 57 8.37 -14.85 -2.68
CA LEU A 57 8.04 -16.14 -2.08
C LEU A 57 6.81 -16.04 -1.16
N ASN A 58 6.79 -15.02 -0.30
CA ASN A 58 5.71 -14.77 0.65
C ASN A 58 5.35 -13.28 0.66
N VAL A 59 4.08 -13.00 0.94
CA VAL A 59 3.55 -11.65 1.13
C VAL A 59 2.73 -11.62 2.41
N TRP A 60 3.02 -10.66 3.27
CA TRP A 60 2.17 -10.29 4.39
C TRP A 60 1.70 -8.87 4.16
N TYR A 61 0.38 -8.69 4.13
CA TYR A 61 -0.25 -7.39 4.04
C TYR A 61 -1.02 -7.14 5.32
N TYR A 62 -0.82 -5.96 5.89
CA TYR A 62 -1.54 -5.50 7.07
C TYR A 62 -2.64 -4.55 6.63
N ASP A 63 -3.73 -4.51 7.40
CA ASP A 63 -4.85 -3.61 7.12
C ASP A 63 -4.36 -2.16 7.06
N ALA A 64 -4.96 -1.40 6.15
CA ALA A 64 -4.63 0.01 5.99
C ALA A 64 -5.27 0.82 7.13
N GLU A 65 -4.47 1.60 7.82
CA GLU A 65 -4.89 2.43 8.94
C GLU A 65 -4.95 3.90 8.52
N ALA A 66 -5.78 4.70 9.20
CA ALA A 66 -5.76 6.14 8.99
C ALA A 66 -4.37 6.71 9.33
N CYS A 67 -3.85 7.60 8.49
CA CYS A 67 -2.59 8.28 8.75
C CYS A 67 -2.67 9.75 8.34
N ASP A 68 -1.69 10.53 8.77
CA ASP A 68 -1.72 11.97 8.58
C ASP A 68 -1.73 12.34 7.09
N PRO A 69 -2.65 13.22 6.65
CA PRO A 69 -2.56 13.84 5.34
C PRO A 69 -1.26 14.68 5.25
N PRO A 70 -0.72 14.87 4.04
CA PRO A 70 0.54 15.60 3.83
C PRO A 70 0.50 17.05 4.32
#